data_AF-A0AAU0UA70-F1
#
_entry.id   AF-A0AAU0UA70-F1
#
_cell.length_a   1.000
_cell.length_b   1.000
_cell.length_c   1.000
_cell.angle_alpha   90.00
_cell.angle_beta   90.00
_cell.angle_gamma   90.00
#
_symmetry.space_group_name_H-M   'P 1'
#
loop_
_entity.id
_entity.type
_entity.pdbx_description
1 polymer ?
#
loop_
_entity_poly.entity_id
_entity_poly.type
_entity_poly.pdbx_seq_one_letter_code
_entity_poly.pdbx_strand_id
1 'polypeptide(L)'
;MRSRNDGISIGLVIIFAAAAFITYEVWQFSEALHVSFDAGSAIFGWTVAAAVFLLVIHFSAGFGVIPLELTWPIALGMIFRGFWPAIKEWGEKIPVLHGSEFAGLAWWAEWYTLWPILIALVVGGYGFSSSFDRRY
;
A
#
# COMPACT_ATOMS: atom_id res chain seq x y z
N MET A 1 42.91 -5.78 -9.80
CA MET A 1 41.75 -6.70 -9.91
C MET A 1 41.08 -7.02 -8.56
N ARG A 2 41.79 -7.00 -7.41
CA ARG A 2 41.21 -7.26 -6.06
C ARG A 2 40.14 -6.25 -5.59
N SER A 3 40.38 -4.93 -5.71
CA SER A 3 39.46 -3.92 -5.15
C SER A 3 38.04 -3.94 -5.73
N ARG A 4 37.87 -4.38 -6.99
CA ARG A 4 36.55 -4.50 -7.62
C ARG A 4 35.76 -5.68 -7.02
N ASN A 5 36.42 -6.80 -6.74
CA ASN A 5 35.76 -7.95 -6.12
C ASN A 5 35.43 -7.68 -4.65
N ASP A 6 36.32 -7.03 -3.91
CA ASP A 6 36.07 -6.65 -2.50
C ASP A 6 34.88 -5.67 -2.39
N GLY A 7 34.78 -4.72 -3.33
CA GLY A 7 33.64 -3.79 -3.42
C GLY A 7 32.31 -4.47 -3.80
N ILE A 8 32.34 -5.45 -4.71
CA ILE A 8 31.15 -6.24 -5.07
C ILE A 8 30.70 -7.10 -3.89
N SER A 9 31.62 -7.74 -3.18
CA SER A 9 31.31 -8.57 -2.00
C SER A 9 30.69 -7.75 -0.88
N ILE A 10 31.23 -6.57 -0.56
CA ILE A 10 30.66 -5.67 0.45
C ILE A 10 29.30 -5.14 0.01
N GLY A 11 29.15 -4.76 -1.27
CA GLY A 11 27.88 -4.31 -1.84
C GLY A 11 26.78 -5.35 -1.71
N LEU A 12 27.07 -6.62 -2.00
CA LEU A 12 26.13 -7.72 -1.83
C LEU A 12 25.73 -7.91 -0.37
N VAL A 13 26.68 -7.83 0.57
CA VAL A 13 26.37 -7.93 2.01
C VAL A 13 25.41 -6.83 2.45
N ILE A 14 25.61 -5.60 1.99
CA ILE A 14 24.71 -4.47 2.29
C ILE A 14 23.30 -4.71 1.72
N ILE A 15 23.21 -5.19 0.47
CA ILE A 15 21.92 -5.50 -0.16
C ILE A 15 21.20 -6.61 0.61
N PHE A 16 21.89 -7.69 0.98
CA PHE A 16 21.31 -8.77 1.76
C PHE A 16 20.90 -8.31 3.16
N ALA A 17 21.71 -7.48 3.82
CA ALA A 17 21.37 -6.91 5.13
C ALA A 17 20.12 -6.03 5.05
N ALA A 18 20.03 -5.18 4.02
CA ALA A 18 18.86 -4.34 3.78
C ALA A 18 17.61 -5.18 3.47
N ALA A 19 17.74 -6.22 2.64
CA ALA A 19 16.64 -7.12 2.33
C ALA A 19 16.16 -7.87 3.58
N ALA A 20 17.09 -8.40 4.39
CA ALA A 20 16.76 -9.08 5.64
C ALA A 20 16.07 -8.14 6.64
N PHE A 21 16.54 -6.88 6.74
CA PHE A 21 15.92 -5.87 7.58
C PHE A 21 14.48 -5.57 7.12
N ILE A 22 14.26 -5.33 5.82
CA ILE A 22 12.92 -5.09 5.26
C ILE A 22 12.00 -6.29 5.50
N THR A 23 12.47 -7.51 5.26
CA THR A 23 11.71 -8.73 5.53
C THR A 23 11.32 -8.84 7.01
N TYR A 24 12.24 -8.51 7.91
CA TYR A 24 11.97 -8.51 9.35
C TYR A 24 10.90 -7.48 9.73
N GLU A 25 10.98 -6.25 9.21
CA GLU A 25 9.97 -5.20 9.44
C GLU A 25 8.58 -5.62 8.92
N VAL A 26 8.54 -6.19 7.70
CA VAL A 26 7.28 -6.71 7.13
C VAL A 26 6.72 -7.84 7.99
N TRP A 27 7.56 -8.72 8.51
CA TRP A 27 7.12 -9.79 9.40
C TRP A 27 6.56 -9.25 10.73
N GLN A 28 7.27 -8.34 11.39
CA GLN A 28 6.79 -7.69 12.64
C GLN A 28 5.45 -6.96 12.43
N PHE A 29 5.32 -6.25 11.31
CA PHE A 29 4.09 -5.57 10.94
C PHE A 29 2.94 -6.54 10.65
N SER A 30 3.19 -7.62 9.92
CA SER A 30 2.22 -8.69 9.66
C SER A 30 1.70 -9.32 10.96
N GLU A 31 2.60 -9.63 11.89
CA GLU A 31 2.23 -10.17 13.21
C GLU A 31 1.38 -9.17 14.01
N ALA A 32 1.76 -7.89 14.01
CA ALA A 32 1.01 -6.84 14.71
C ALA A 32 -0.43 -6.67 14.19
N LEU A 33 -0.66 -6.92 12.90
CA LEU A 33 -1.98 -6.87 12.28
C LEU A 33 -2.71 -8.23 12.25
N HIS A 34 -2.08 -9.28 12.76
CA HIS A 34 -2.54 -10.66 12.66
C HIS A 34 -2.89 -11.09 11.22
N VAL A 35 -2.05 -10.71 10.27
CA VAL A 35 -2.21 -11.05 8.83
C VAL A 35 -1.02 -11.87 8.33
N SER A 36 -1.20 -12.55 7.20
CA SER A 36 -0.12 -13.29 6.55
C SER A 36 1.02 -12.36 6.10
N PHE A 37 2.19 -12.96 5.87
CA PHE A 37 3.33 -12.25 5.28
C PHE A 37 3.02 -11.73 3.87
N ASP A 38 2.19 -12.45 3.11
CA ASP A 38 1.76 -12.02 1.77
C ASP A 38 0.91 -10.75 1.83
N ALA A 39 -0.01 -10.64 2.80
CA ALA A 39 -0.79 -9.44 2.99
C ALA A 39 0.04 -8.26 3.50
N GLY A 40 0.94 -8.48 4.47
CA GLY A 40 1.82 -7.43 4.97
C GLY A 40 2.80 -6.91 3.92
N SER A 41 3.37 -7.82 3.11
CA SER A 41 4.25 -7.44 2.00
C SER A 41 3.51 -6.68 0.90
N ALA A 42 2.23 -6.99 0.64
CA ALA A 42 1.40 -6.21 -0.27
C ALA A 42 1.18 -4.78 0.24
N ILE A 43 0.87 -4.59 1.52
CA ILE A 43 0.73 -3.26 2.14
C ILE A 43 2.03 -2.47 1.99
N PHE A 44 3.15 -3.08 2.35
CA PHE A 44 4.46 -2.44 2.24
C PHE A 44 4.80 -2.08 0.79
N GLY A 45 4.64 -3.02 -0.14
CA GLY A 45 4.93 -2.82 -1.56
C GLY A 45 4.10 -1.71 -2.20
N TRP A 46 2.80 -1.66 -1.92
CA TRP A 46 1.92 -0.59 -2.41
C TRP A 46 2.20 0.76 -1.76
N THR A 47 2.62 0.78 -0.50
CA THR A 47 3.04 2.01 0.19
C THR A 47 4.33 2.57 -0.44
N VAL A 48 5.31 1.71 -0.70
CA VAL A 48 6.53 2.09 -1.42
C VAL A 48 6.19 2.56 -2.84
N ALA A 49 5.30 1.85 -3.55
CA ALA A 49 4.86 2.26 -4.88
C ALA A 49 4.18 3.64 -4.86
N ALA A 50 3.32 3.92 -3.87
CA ALA A 50 2.68 5.22 -3.69
C ALA A 50 3.70 6.33 -3.38
N ALA A 51 4.71 6.05 -2.54
CA ALA A 51 5.78 6.99 -2.24
C ALA A 51 6.65 7.29 -3.49
N VAL A 52 7.02 6.26 -4.25
CA VAL A 52 7.75 6.42 -5.52
C VAL A 52 6.92 7.19 -6.53
N PHE A 53 5.62 6.90 -6.64
CA PHE A 53 4.69 7.63 -7.50
C PHE A 53 4.67 9.13 -7.15
N LEU A 54 4.49 9.48 -5.88
CA LEU A 54 4.52 10.89 -5.44
C LEU A 54 5.89 11.55 -5.66
N LEU A 55 6.98 10.81 -5.45
CA LEU A 55 8.34 11.30 -5.68
C LEU A 55 8.57 11.62 -7.17
N VAL A 56 8.15 10.73 -8.07
CA VAL A 56 8.22 10.95 -9.52
C VAL A 56 7.42 12.20 -9.88
N ILE A 57 6.19 12.34 -9.37
CA ILE A 57 5.37 13.53 -9.61
C ILE A 57 6.06 14.79 -9.10
N HIS A 58 6.64 14.78 -7.89
CA HIS A 58 7.32 15.94 -7.33
C HIS A 58 8.48 16.42 -8.23
N PHE A 59 9.30 15.50 -8.74
CA PHE A 59 10.38 15.85 -9.67
C PHE A 59 9.88 16.18 -11.08
N SER A 60 8.75 15.62 -11.51
CA SER A 60 8.10 15.96 -12.78
C SER A 60 7.29 17.26 -12.73
N ALA A 61 6.89 17.74 -11.56
CA ALA A 61 6.14 18.98 -11.39
C ALA A 61 6.95 20.22 -11.84
N GLY A 62 8.28 20.16 -11.74
CA GLY A 62 9.18 21.18 -12.31
C GLY A 62 9.11 21.29 -13.85
N PHE A 63 8.57 20.27 -14.52
CA PHE A 63 8.29 20.27 -15.97
C PHE A 63 6.83 20.64 -16.30
N GLY A 64 6.02 21.01 -15.30
CA GLY A 64 4.65 21.49 -15.49
C GLY A 64 3.62 20.43 -15.91
N VAL A 65 3.92 19.13 -15.76
CA VAL A 65 3.09 18.06 -16.33
C VAL A 65 1.90 17.69 -15.43
N ILE A 66 2.08 17.58 -14.10
CA ILE A 66 1.00 17.18 -13.18
C ILE A 66 1.19 17.86 -11.80
N PRO A 67 0.19 18.60 -11.28
CA PRO A 67 0.25 19.19 -9.94
C PRO A 67 0.08 18.13 -8.84
N LEU A 68 0.81 18.28 -7.74
CA LEU A 68 0.84 17.31 -6.62
C LEU A 68 -0.54 17.16 -5.95
N GLU A 69 -1.32 18.23 -5.91
CA GLU A 69 -2.72 18.28 -5.45
C GLU A 69 -3.62 17.30 -6.20
N LEU A 70 -3.31 16.99 -7.46
CA LEU A 70 -4.10 16.04 -8.25
C LEU A 70 -3.70 14.59 -7.96
N THR A 71 -2.54 14.36 -7.35
CA THR A 71 -1.91 13.01 -7.32
C THR A 71 -2.04 12.32 -5.98
N TRP A 72 -2.21 13.06 -4.89
CA TRP A 72 -2.36 12.48 -3.56
C TRP A 72 -3.60 11.56 -3.40
N PRO A 73 -4.78 11.80 -4.02
CA PRO A 73 -5.92 10.88 -3.91
C PRO A 73 -5.62 9.52 -4.57
N ILE A 74 -4.85 9.54 -5.66
CA ILE A 74 -4.40 8.33 -6.36
C ILE A 74 -3.43 7.56 -5.48
N ALA A 75 -2.46 8.24 -4.85
CA ALA A 75 -1.51 7.62 -3.93
C ALA A 75 -2.21 6.96 -2.74
N LEU A 76 -3.26 7.57 -2.19
CA LEU A 76 -4.08 6.94 -1.15
C LEU A 76 -4.84 5.72 -1.67
N GLY A 77 -5.36 5.77 -2.90
CA GLY A 77 -5.99 4.62 -3.53
C GLY A 77 -5.02 3.44 -3.70
N MET A 78 -3.76 3.73 -4.03
CA MET A 78 -2.69 2.73 -4.09
C MET A 78 -2.43 2.11 -2.71
N ILE A 79 -2.33 2.92 -1.66
CA ILE A 79 -2.16 2.43 -0.28
C ILE A 79 -3.34 1.54 0.11
N PHE A 80 -4.58 1.99 -0.10
CA PHE A 80 -5.78 1.21 0.20
C PHE A 80 -5.81 -0.12 -0.55
N ARG A 81 -5.41 -0.12 -1.83
CA ARG A 81 -5.27 -1.34 -2.62
C ARG A 81 -4.30 -2.33 -1.97
N GLY A 82 -3.22 -1.83 -1.37
CA GLY A 82 -2.29 -2.64 -0.58
C GLY A 82 -2.89 -3.28 0.65
N PHE A 83 -3.86 -2.63 1.31
CA PHE A 83 -4.61 -3.19 2.44
C PHE A 83 -5.63 -4.25 2.04
N TRP A 84 -5.99 -4.37 0.76
CA TRP A 84 -7.04 -5.28 0.32
C TRP A 84 -6.82 -6.76 0.69
N PRO A 85 -5.62 -7.35 0.56
CA PRO A 85 -5.35 -8.72 1.01
C PRO A 85 -5.58 -8.90 2.52
N ALA A 86 -5.18 -7.91 3.34
CA ALA A 86 -5.42 -7.93 4.78
C ALA A 86 -6.91 -7.87 5.13
N ILE A 87 -7.67 -7.02 4.42
CA ILE A 87 -9.14 -6.92 4.55
C ILE A 87 -9.80 -8.27 4.25
N LYS A 88 -9.33 -9.00 3.23
CA LYS A 88 -9.84 -10.34 2.93
C LYS A 88 -9.57 -11.34 4.06
N GLU A 89 -8.34 -11.35 4.57
CA GLU A 89 -8.00 -12.23 5.70
C GLU A 89 -8.81 -11.91 6.96
N TRP A 90 -9.06 -10.63 7.24
CA TRP A 90 -9.95 -10.25 8.34
C TRP A 90 -11.39 -10.68 8.08
N GLY A 91 -11.85 -10.59 6.83
CA GLY A 91 -13.17 -11.05 6.40
C GLY A 91 -13.35 -12.57 6.49
N GLU A 92 -12.27 -13.34 6.36
CA GLU A 92 -12.27 -14.80 6.54
C GLU A 92 -12.26 -15.23 8.01
N LYS A 93 -11.75 -14.38 8.91
CA LYS A 93 -11.61 -14.68 10.35
C LYS A 93 -12.83 -14.30 11.19
N ILE A 94 -13.95 -13.90 10.58
CA ILE A 94 -15.13 -13.48 11.35
C ILE A 94 -15.82 -14.70 11.99
N PRO A 95 -16.00 -14.72 13.33
CA PRO A 95 -16.77 -15.77 13.98
C PRO A 95 -18.23 -15.68 13.55
N VAL A 96 -18.80 -16.83 13.18
CA VAL A 96 -20.19 -16.97 12.75
C VAL A 96 -21.12 -16.54 13.89
N LEU A 97 -21.58 -15.29 13.87
CA LEU A 97 -22.51 -14.77 14.88
C LEU A 97 -23.91 -15.38 14.73
N HIS A 98 -24.23 -16.04 13.61
CA HIS A 98 -25.53 -16.67 13.36
C HIS A 98 -25.33 -17.93 12.52
N GLY A 99 -25.80 -19.09 13.02
CA GLY A 99 -25.58 -20.44 12.50
C GLY A 99 -26.16 -20.74 11.11
N SER A 100 -25.84 -19.93 10.11
CA SER A 100 -25.91 -20.31 8.70
C SER A 100 -24.59 -20.93 8.29
N GLU A 101 -24.68 -22.18 7.86
CA GLU A 101 -23.60 -22.91 7.22
C GLU A 101 -23.06 -22.07 6.05
N PHE A 102 -21.72 -22.02 5.92
CA PHE A 102 -20.90 -21.10 5.12
C PHE A 102 -20.67 -19.70 5.72
N ALA A 103 -19.67 -19.56 6.59
CA ALA A 103 -18.94 -18.28 6.64
C ALA A 103 -17.99 -18.22 5.44
N GLY A 104 -18.57 -17.89 4.28
CA GLY A 104 -17.79 -17.36 3.16
C GLY A 104 -17.13 -16.03 3.53
N LEU A 105 -16.34 -15.49 2.61
CA LEU A 105 -15.73 -14.16 2.76
C LEU A 105 -16.80 -13.12 3.15
N ALA A 106 -16.50 -12.31 4.17
CA ALA A 106 -17.43 -11.27 4.60
C ALA A 106 -17.83 -10.34 3.45
N TRP A 107 -19.10 -9.95 3.39
CA TRP A 107 -19.63 -9.13 2.29
C TRP A 107 -18.87 -7.81 2.06
N TRP A 108 -18.28 -7.23 3.12
CA TRP A 108 -17.47 -6.02 3.05
C TRP A 108 -16.02 -6.25 2.61
N ALA A 109 -15.57 -7.50 2.59
CA ALA A 109 -14.26 -7.93 2.10
C ALA A 109 -14.33 -8.49 0.67
N GLU A 110 -15.53 -8.57 0.11
CA GLU A 110 -15.76 -9.07 -1.24
C GLU A 110 -15.24 -8.11 -2.32
N TRP A 111 -14.80 -8.68 -3.45
CA TRP A 111 -14.15 -7.94 -4.54
C TRP A 111 -15.00 -6.77 -5.08
N TYR A 112 -16.33 -6.86 -5.00
CA TYR A 112 -17.22 -5.82 -5.50
C TYR A 112 -17.28 -4.59 -4.60
N THR A 113 -16.79 -4.66 -3.35
CA THR A 113 -16.72 -3.51 -2.44
C THR A 113 -15.41 -2.72 -2.60
N LEU A 114 -14.36 -3.37 -3.12
CA LEU A 114 -13.08 -2.72 -3.43
C LEU A 114 -13.26 -1.52 -4.38
N TRP A 115 -13.89 -1.74 -5.53
CA TRP A 115 -13.99 -0.73 -6.58
C TRP A 115 -14.79 0.51 -6.14
N PRO A 116 -15.97 0.37 -5.51
CA PRO A 116 -16.67 1.50 -4.92
C PRO A 116 -15.83 2.27 -3.90
N ILE A 117 -15.08 1.59 -3.04
CA ILE A 117 -14.22 2.28 -2.05
C ILE A 117 -13.09 3.03 -2.75
N LEU A 118 -12.43 2.43 -3.74
CA LEU A 118 -11.39 3.12 -4.51
C LEU A 118 -11.93 4.34 -5.25
N ILE A 119 -13.11 4.21 -5.88
CA ILE A 119 -13.78 5.34 -6.55
C ILE A 119 -14.12 6.42 -5.52
N ALA A 120 -14.71 6.04 -4.38
CA ALA A 120 -15.08 6.98 -3.33
C ALA A 120 -13.85 7.68 -2.74
N LEU A 121 -12.72 6.98 -2.61
CA LEU A 121 -11.47 7.54 -2.08
C LEU A 121 -10.89 8.55 -3.06
N VAL A 122 -10.82 8.20 -4.35
CA VAL A 122 -10.28 9.08 -5.39
C VAL A 122 -11.20 10.29 -5.63
N VAL A 123 -12.48 10.05 -5.90
CA VAL A 123 -13.47 11.11 -6.15
C VAL A 123 -13.68 11.96 -4.90
N GLY A 124 -13.78 11.34 -3.73
CA GLY A 124 -13.90 12.03 -2.44
C GLY A 124 -12.66 12.86 -2.11
N GLY A 125 -11.46 12.34 -2.40
CA GLY A 125 -10.21 13.08 -2.25
C GLY A 125 -10.18 14.35 -3.11
N TYR A 126 -10.58 14.26 -4.37
CA TYR A 126 -10.73 15.44 -5.23
C TYR A 126 -11.81 16.41 -4.75
N GLY A 127 -12.97 15.89 -4.31
CA GLY A 127 -14.05 16.71 -3.75
C GLY A 127 -13.61 17.48 -2.51
N PHE A 128 -12.81 16.85 -1.64
CA PHE A 128 -12.22 17.50 -0.47
C PHE A 128 -11.24 18.60 -0.87
N SER A 129 -10.31 18.33 -1.81
CA SER A 129 -9.33 19.32 -2.29
C SER A 129 -10.02 20.57 -2.86
N SER A 130 -11.01 20.38 -3.74
CA SER A 130 -11.73 21.50 -4.37
C SER A 130 -12.55 22.35 -3.39
N SER A 131 -12.88 21.81 -2.21
CA SER A 131 -13.58 22.55 -1.16
C SER A 131 -12.65 23.46 -0.34
N PHE A 132 -11.36 23.15 -0.28
CA PHE A 132 -10.35 23.99 0.38
C PHE A 132 -9.85 25.11 -0.54
N ASP A 133 -9.70 24.84 -1.84
CA ASP A 133 -9.29 25.86 -2.82
C ASP A 133 -10.32 26.99 -2.99
N ARG A 134 -11.60 26.75 -2.64
CA ARG A 134 -12.63 27.80 -2.66
C ARG A 134 -12.63 28.70 -1.42
N ARG A 135 -11.90 28.32 -0.37
CA ARG A 135 -11.90 29.03 0.93
C ARG A 135 -10.69 29.94 1.12
N TYR A 136 -9.72 29.88 0.21
CA TYR A 136 -8.52 30.73 0.16
C TYR A 136 -8.38 31.36 -1.23
#